data_AF-A0A926HFE5-F1
#
_entry.id   AF-A0A926HFE5-F1
#
_cell.length_a   1.000
_cell.length_b   1.000
_cell.length_c   1.000
_cell.angle_alpha   90.00
_cell.angle_beta   90.00
_cell.angle_gamma   90.00
#
_symmetry.space_group_name_H-M   'P 1'
#
loop_
_entity.id
_entity.type
_entity.pdbx_description
1 polymer ?
#
loop_
_entity_poly.entity_id
_entity_poly.type
_entity_poly.pdbx_seq_one_letter_code
_entity_poly.pdbx_strand_id
1 'polypeptide(L)'
;MFKRALFFSLVAVAIIGLMPVSAQDETVRAADYVPADFAGFIELRLDNPQETLTNLNIAAFAASQVQPTRLVLGANLIPFDQFVPFNTLFDVENTSFVGNVLPWVNGEIVIAYRDFNNQLQADAKDVLLILPTQSILNAAGRLSAIIQQQDLLTPQSYRGVDVYQSDKTSIALTQPAVFIGPTDLIHAALDIQADVTEPMTNNPVYGTLRAASDAEALIFAYVAGDHLLPFVSGLVGGDEQSQPLLAAFGGALAQIRQDGSFETLLLNDGFDGAAATLKADVQDTQIIFTANAVFHSETAGDPVVAADFDTALLDMIPRNAVLVQSGSDVTGF
;
A
#
# COMPACT_ATOMS: atom_id res chain seq x y z
N MET A 1 9.78 -28.88 54.18
CA MET A 1 9.43 -29.09 52.76
C MET A 1 9.09 -27.79 52.01
N PHE A 2 8.56 -26.75 52.66
CA PHE A 2 8.18 -25.48 52.02
C PHE A 2 9.32 -24.64 51.37
N LYS A 3 10.56 -24.73 51.86
CA LYS A 3 11.69 -23.93 51.32
C LYS A 3 12.22 -24.41 49.97
N ARG A 4 11.98 -25.66 49.59
CA ARG A 4 12.39 -26.20 48.29
C ARG A 4 11.40 -25.84 47.18
N ALA A 5 10.10 -25.81 47.49
CA ALA A 5 9.06 -25.41 46.54
C ALA A 5 9.17 -23.93 46.11
N LEU A 6 9.52 -23.04 47.04
CA LEU A 6 9.71 -21.61 46.74
C LEU A 6 10.94 -21.35 45.85
N PHE A 7 12.00 -22.15 46.01
CA PHE A 7 13.20 -22.04 45.17
C PHE A 7 12.94 -22.55 43.75
N PHE A 8 12.20 -23.65 43.60
CA PHE A 8 11.78 -24.13 42.29
C PHE A 8 10.79 -23.18 41.59
N SER A 9 9.90 -22.50 42.32
CA SER A 9 8.99 -21.51 41.71
C SER A 9 9.72 -20.23 41.28
N LEU A 10 10.69 -19.74 42.08
CA LEU A 10 11.50 -18.57 41.71
C LEU A 10 12.44 -18.86 40.54
N VAL A 11 13.02 -20.05 40.47
CA VAL A 11 13.83 -20.48 39.32
C VAL A 11 12.97 -20.71 38.08
N ALA A 12 11.75 -21.26 38.21
CA ALA A 12 10.83 -21.39 37.09
C ALA A 12 10.37 -20.03 36.56
N VAL A 13 10.09 -19.04 37.42
CA VAL A 13 9.75 -17.67 37.01
C VAL A 13 10.96 -16.94 36.40
N ALA A 14 12.17 -17.16 36.91
CA ALA A 14 13.38 -16.60 36.31
C ALA A 14 13.71 -17.24 34.96
N ILE A 15 13.42 -18.53 34.75
CA ILE A 15 13.59 -19.21 33.46
C ILE A 15 12.50 -18.77 32.48
N ILE A 16 11.27 -18.53 32.91
CA ILE A 16 10.19 -17.97 32.06
C ILE A 16 10.46 -16.49 31.73
N GLY A 17 11.08 -15.72 32.63
CA GLY A 17 11.50 -14.33 32.39
C GLY A 17 12.81 -14.17 31.62
N LEU A 18 13.53 -15.26 31.35
CA LEU A 18 14.76 -15.31 30.54
C LEU A 18 14.60 -16.14 29.26
N MET A 19 13.42 -16.73 29.02
CA MET A 19 13.09 -17.08 27.65
C MET A 19 12.99 -15.76 26.91
N PRO A 20 13.68 -15.58 25.76
CA PRO A 20 13.26 -14.52 24.86
C PRO A 20 11.76 -14.75 24.72
N VAL A 21 10.95 -13.76 25.10
CA VAL A 21 9.67 -13.56 24.43
C VAL A 21 10.05 -13.79 22.99
N SER A 22 9.53 -14.85 22.37
CA SER A 22 9.74 -15.07 20.96
C SER A 22 9.47 -13.70 20.36
N ALA A 23 10.53 -12.99 19.96
CA ALA A 23 10.40 -11.93 19.02
C ALA A 23 9.64 -12.67 17.93
N GLN A 24 8.35 -12.36 17.79
CA GLN A 24 7.72 -12.55 16.50
C GLN A 24 8.79 -12.04 15.57
N ASP A 25 9.37 -12.91 14.73
CA ASP A 25 10.26 -12.45 13.67
C ASP A 25 9.54 -11.24 13.11
N GLU A 26 10.03 -10.06 13.44
CA GLU A 26 9.31 -8.83 13.21
C GLU A 26 9.46 -8.74 11.71
N THR A 27 8.45 -9.29 11.02
CA THR A 27 8.49 -9.45 9.58
C THR A 27 8.63 -8.03 9.09
N VAL A 28 9.85 -7.68 8.72
CA VAL A 28 10.19 -6.30 8.42
C VAL A 28 9.29 -5.88 7.28
N ARG A 29 8.38 -4.94 7.56
CA ARG A 29 7.42 -4.48 6.57
C ARG A 29 8.09 -3.40 5.75
N ALA A 30 7.91 -3.47 4.44
CA ALA A 30 8.40 -2.45 3.51
C ALA A 30 7.86 -1.06 3.88
N ALA A 31 6.63 -1.00 4.39
CA ALA A 31 5.98 0.26 4.77
C ALA A 31 6.67 0.97 5.94
N ASP A 32 7.40 0.23 6.79
CA ASP A 32 8.13 0.82 7.93
C ASP A 32 9.37 1.61 7.48
N TYR A 33 9.65 1.68 6.17
CA TYR A 33 10.68 2.54 5.58
C TYR A 33 10.12 3.70 4.76
N VAL A 34 8.80 3.93 4.80
CA VAL A 34 8.18 5.08 4.13
C VAL A 34 8.40 6.33 4.99
N PRO A 35 9.04 7.39 4.46
CA PRO A 35 9.23 8.63 5.21
C PRO A 35 7.91 9.32 5.59
N ALA A 36 7.90 9.95 6.77
CA ALA A 36 6.71 10.55 7.34
C ALA A 36 6.14 11.75 6.56
N ASP A 37 6.95 12.38 5.69
CA ASP A 37 6.58 13.52 4.85
C ASP A 37 6.01 13.12 3.48
N PHE A 38 5.74 11.83 3.26
CA PHE A 38 5.14 11.36 2.02
C PHE A 38 3.62 11.60 1.99
N ALA A 39 3.06 11.67 0.79
CA ALA A 39 1.62 11.75 0.59
C ALA A 39 0.90 10.43 0.90
N GLY A 40 1.58 9.30 0.67
CA GLY A 40 1.01 7.98 0.90
C GLY A 40 1.81 6.87 0.25
N PHE A 41 1.28 5.66 0.30
CA PHE A 41 1.91 4.50 -0.33
C PHE A 41 0.90 3.41 -0.68
N ILE A 42 1.34 2.50 -1.55
CA ILE A 42 0.62 1.27 -1.90
C ILE A 42 1.50 0.09 -1.54
N GLU A 43 1.01 -0.77 -0.66
CA GLU A 43 1.50 -2.12 -0.42
C GLU A 43 0.84 -3.08 -1.41
N LEU A 44 1.65 -3.90 -2.07
CA LEU A 44 1.19 -5.00 -2.91
C LEU A 44 1.79 -6.30 -2.39
N ARG A 45 0.92 -7.25 -2.05
CA ARG A 45 1.31 -8.59 -1.61
C ARG A 45 1.86 -9.40 -2.79
N LEU A 46 2.92 -10.17 -2.56
CA LEU A 46 3.64 -10.96 -3.56
C LEU A 46 3.98 -12.39 -3.09
N ASP A 47 3.33 -12.90 -2.04
CA ASP A 47 3.52 -14.29 -1.59
C ASP A 47 3.26 -15.31 -2.71
N ASN A 48 2.30 -15.00 -3.58
CA ASN A 48 2.02 -15.73 -4.81
C ASN A 48 1.90 -14.74 -5.98
N PRO A 49 3.00 -14.43 -6.70
CA PRO A 49 3.00 -13.42 -7.75
C PRO A 49 2.04 -13.76 -8.90
N GLN A 50 1.85 -15.04 -9.23
CA GLN A 50 0.95 -15.44 -10.31
C GLN A 50 -0.52 -15.17 -9.96
N GLU A 51 -0.92 -15.53 -8.74
CA GLU A 51 -2.25 -15.22 -8.21
C GLU A 51 -2.46 -13.71 -8.07
N THR A 52 -1.46 -13.00 -7.55
CA THR A 52 -1.45 -11.54 -7.45
C THR A 52 -1.71 -10.90 -8.81
N LEU A 53 -0.96 -11.29 -9.85
CA LEU A 53 -1.13 -10.75 -11.20
C LEU A 53 -2.54 -11.04 -11.76
N THR A 54 -3.05 -12.24 -11.51
CA THR A 54 -4.38 -12.64 -11.95
C THR A 54 -5.43 -11.75 -11.30
N ASN A 55 -5.33 -11.53 -10.00
CA ASN A 55 -6.27 -10.71 -9.24
C ASN A 55 -6.17 -9.22 -9.61
N LEU A 56 -4.96 -8.71 -9.85
CA LEU A 56 -4.75 -7.35 -10.38
C LEU A 56 -5.41 -7.14 -11.73
N ASN A 57 -5.32 -8.13 -12.64
CA ASN A 57 -5.98 -8.05 -13.94
C ASN A 57 -7.51 -8.05 -13.83
N ILE A 58 -8.09 -8.82 -12.91
CA ILE A 58 -9.53 -8.81 -12.69
C ILE A 58 -9.98 -7.49 -12.05
N ALA A 59 -9.22 -6.97 -11.09
CA ALA A 59 -9.48 -5.67 -10.48
C ALA A 59 -9.39 -4.54 -11.52
N ALA A 60 -8.38 -4.57 -12.39
CA ALA A 60 -8.24 -3.67 -13.53
C ALA A 60 -9.44 -3.78 -14.48
N PHE A 61 -9.96 -4.99 -14.71
CA PHE A 61 -11.17 -5.17 -15.51
C PHE A 61 -12.39 -4.52 -14.87
N ALA A 62 -12.63 -4.75 -13.58
CA ALA A 62 -13.71 -4.08 -12.87
C ALA A 62 -13.56 -2.54 -12.92
N ALA A 63 -12.35 -2.03 -12.65
CA ALA A 63 -12.05 -0.61 -12.70
C ALA A 63 -12.30 -0.01 -14.10
N SER A 64 -11.98 -0.73 -15.18
CA SER A 64 -12.24 -0.28 -16.56
C SER A 64 -13.73 -0.13 -16.88
N GLN A 65 -14.62 -0.87 -16.19
CA GLN A 65 -16.06 -0.73 -16.39
C GLN A 65 -16.63 0.48 -15.65
N VAL A 66 -16.02 0.86 -14.53
CA VAL A 66 -16.45 1.98 -13.68
C VAL A 66 -15.80 3.30 -14.11
N GLN A 67 -14.58 3.25 -14.64
CA GLN A 67 -13.79 4.39 -15.09
C GLN A 67 -13.19 4.16 -16.50
N PRO A 68 -14.03 3.99 -17.53
CA PRO A 68 -13.61 3.57 -18.87
C PRO A 68 -12.66 4.55 -19.57
N THR A 69 -12.66 5.83 -19.19
CA THR A 69 -11.75 6.85 -19.73
C THR A 69 -10.38 6.88 -19.05
N ARG A 70 -10.22 6.21 -17.91
CA ARG A 70 -8.95 6.12 -17.17
C ARG A 70 -8.19 4.85 -17.42
N LEU A 71 -8.92 3.75 -17.55
CA LEU A 71 -8.31 2.44 -17.75
C LEU A 71 -8.97 1.76 -18.94
N VAL A 72 -8.29 1.79 -20.08
CA VAL A 72 -8.71 1.08 -21.28
C VAL A 72 -7.97 -0.25 -21.32
N LEU A 73 -8.69 -1.34 -21.02
CA LEU A 73 -8.13 -2.67 -21.21
C LEU A 73 -8.19 -3.08 -22.67
N GLY A 74 -7.05 -3.54 -23.19
CA GLY A 74 -6.99 -4.25 -24.47
C GLY A 74 -7.49 -5.70 -24.32
N ALA A 75 -7.39 -6.47 -25.41
CA ALA A 75 -7.73 -7.90 -25.41
C ALA A 75 -6.75 -8.80 -24.62
N ASN A 76 -5.61 -8.24 -24.19
CA ASN A 76 -4.54 -8.97 -23.52
C ASN A 76 -4.47 -8.60 -22.04
N LEU A 77 -4.04 -9.56 -21.21
CA LEU A 77 -3.74 -9.32 -19.80
C LEU A 77 -2.63 -8.28 -19.65
N ILE A 78 -2.79 -7.39 -18.68
CA ILE A 78 -1.79 -6.42 -18.23
C ILE A 78 -0.68 -7.20 -17.50
N PRO A 79 0.59 -7.12 -17.93
CA PRO A 79 1.71 -7.71 -17.21
C PRO A 79 2.07 -6.89 -15.96
N PHE A 80 2.82 -7.50 -15.03
CA PHE A 80 3.31 -6.80 -13.83
C PHE A 80 4.05 -5.49 -14.16
N ASP A 81 4.80 -5.46 -15.26
CA ASP A 81 5.57 -4.29 -15.70
C ASP A 81 4.72 -3.06 -16.05
N GLN A 82 3.39 -3.24 -16.21
CA GLN A 82 2.45 -2.13 -16.39
C GLN A 82 1.77 -1.71 -15.09
N PHE A 83 1.73 -2.57 -14.06
CA PHE A 83 1.24 -2.21 -12.72
C PHE A 83 2.32 -1.56 -11.87
N VAL A 84 3.57 -2.02 -12.01
CA VAL A 84 4.74 -1.47 -11.31
C VAL A 84 5.59 -0.74 -12.35
N PRO A 85 5.75 0.59 -12.26
CA PRO A 85 6.40 1.41 -13.30
C PRO A 85 7.94 1.30 -13.30
N PHE A 86 8.48 0.09 -13.06
CA PHE A 86 9.90 -0.16 -12.85
C PHE A 86 10.77 0.24 -14.04
N ASN A 87 10.35 -0.07 -15.26
CA ASN A 87 11.11 0.25 -16.47
C ASN A 87 11.21 1.77 -16.71
N THR A 88 10.23 2.56 -16.26
CA THR A 88 10.25 4.02 -16.42
C THR A 88 11.27 4.72 -15.54
N LEU A 89 11.75 4.05 -14.49
CA LEU A 89 12.73 4.59 -13.56
C LEU A 89 14.15 4.57 -14.13
N PHE A 90 14.44 3.71 -15.11
CA PHE A 90 15.79 3.49 -15.64
C PHE A 90 15.88 3.87 -17.11
N ASP A 91 17.05 4.35 -17.55
CA ASP A 91 17.36 4.52 -18.99
C ASP A 91 18.04 3.29 -19.58
N VAL A 92 17.56 2.10 -19.21
CA VAL A 92 18.22 0.84 -19.58
C VAL A 92 17.24 -0.04 -20.35
N GLU A 93 17.67 -0.48 -21.54
CA GLU A 93 16.88 -1.37 -22.39
C GLU A 93 16.66 -2.74 -21.73
N ASN A 94 15.51 -3.36 -22.02
CA ASN A 94 15.15 -4.71 -21.54
C ASN A 94 15.08 -4.87 -20.01
N THR A 95 14.82 -3.78 -19.28
CA THR A 95 14.52 -3.83 -17.85
C THR A 95 13.05 -4.18 -17.61
N SER A 96 12.81 -5.10 -16.67
CA SER A 96 11.47 -5.54 -16.30
C SER A 96 11.41 -5.84 -14.81
N PHE A 97 10.32 -5.49 -14.16
CA PHE A 97 10.02 -5.89 -12.79
C PHE A 97 10.04 -7.42 -12.66
N VAL A 98 9.46 -8.13 -13.64
CA VAL A 98 9.38 -9.59 -13.63
C VAL A 98 10.77 -10.24 -13.71
N GLY A 99 11.65 -9.75 -14.58
CA GLY A 99 12.98 -10.34 -14.76
C GLY A 99 14.00 -9.88 -13.71
N ASN A 100 13.87 -8.64 -13.23
CA ASN A 100 14.90 -8.00 -12.42
C ASN A 100 14.54 -7.87 -10.94
N VAL A 101 13.26 -7.98 -10.53
CA VAL A 101 12.82 -7.78 -9.14
C VAL A 101 12.12 -9.01 -8.56
N LEU A 102 11.10 -9.55 -9.22
CA LEU A 102 10.33 -10.71 -8.73
C LEU A 102 11.18 -11.91 -8.25
N PRO A 103 12.33 -12.25 -8.87
CA PRO A 103 13.10 -13.44 -8.46
C PRO A 103 13.75 -13.36 -7.07
N TRP A 104 13.75 -12.21 -6.42
CA TRP A 104 14.43 -12.02 -5.12
C TRP A 104 13.64 -11.21 -4.11
N VAL A 105 12.62 -10.46 -4.54
CA VAL A 105 11.75 -9.70 -3.64
C VAL A 105 11.00 -10.64 -2.68
N ASN A 106 10.83 -10.22 -1.43
CA ASN A 106 10.30 -11.08 -0.38
C ASN A 106 8.91 -10.63 0.08
N GLY A 107 7.87 -11.40 -0.27
CA GLY A 107 6.53 -11.34 0.32
C GLY A 107 5.68 -10.14 -0.11
N GLU A 108 6.25 -8.96 -0.28
CA GLU A 108 5.53 -7.74 -0.64
C GLU A 108 6.42 -6.73 -1.39
N ILE A 109 5.80 -5.68 -1.93
CA ILE A 109 6.46 -4.43 -2.31
C ILE A 109 5.69 -3.25 -1.77
N VAL A 110 6.41 -2.15 -1.55
CA VAL A 110 5.80 -0.84 -1.31
C VAL A 110 6.22 0.14 -2.39
N ILE A 111 5.23 0.82 -2.95
CA ILE A 111 5.41 1.98 -3.82
C ILE A 111 4.96 3.19 -3.01
N ALA A 112 5.92 4.00 -2.57
CA ALA A 112 5.68 5.19 -1.77
C ALA A 112 5.72 6.43 -2.65
N TYR A 113 4.80 7.35 -2.42
CA TYR A 113 4.60 8.57 -3.18
C TYR A 113 4.83 9.77 -2.28
N ARG A 114 5.87 10.58 -2.57
CA ARG A 114 6.07 11.85 -1.89
C ARG A 114 4.94 12.82 -2.21
N ASP A 115 4.52 12.86 -3.47
CA ASP A 115 3.45 13.71 -3.96
C ASP A 115 2.78 13.09 -5.19
N PHE A 116 1.57 13.55 -5.52
CA PHE A 116 0.86 13.19 -6.74
C PHE A 116 0.03 14.37 -7.25
N ASN A 117 -0.09 14.48 -8.57
CA ASN A 117 -0.90 15.53 -9.18
C ASN A 117 -2.42 15.26 -9.04
N ASN A 118 -3.25 16.22 -9.48
CA ASN A 118 -4.71 16.11 -9.46
C ASN A 118 -5.29 14.98 -10.34
N GLN A 119 -4.45 14.21 -11.04
CA GLN A 119 -4.82 13.03 -11.82
C GLN A 119 -4.30 11.73 -11.20
N LEU A 120 -3.77 11.78 -9.96
CA LEU A 120 -3.11 10.66 -9.27
C LEU A 120 -1.86 10.14 -9.99
N GLN A 121 -1.16 11.01 -10.71
CA GLN A 121 0.12 10.68 -11.32
C GLN A 121 1.24 11.25 -10.46
N ALA A 122 2.25 10.43 -10.20
CA ALA A 122 3.48 10.85 -9.55
C ALA A 122 4.62 10.90 -10.59
N ASP A 123 5.44 11.94 -10.53
CA ASP A 123 6.68 12.00 -11.30
C ASP A 123 7.66 10.96 -10.74
N ALA A 124 8.59 10.46 -11.55
CA ALA A 124 9.63 9.53 -11.09
C ALA A 124 10.48 10.10 -9.92
N LYS A 125 10.57 11.43 -9.81
CA LYS A 125 11.24 12.14 -8.71
C LYS A 125 10.49 12.08 -7.36
N ASP A 126 9.24 11.64 -7.37
CA ASP A 126 8.34 11.58 -6.22
C ASP A 126 7.97 10.14 -5.87
N VAL A 127 8.59 9.14 -6.51
CA VAL A 127 8.33 7.72 -6.31
C VAL A 127 9.54 7.04 -5.67
N LEU A 128 9.28 6.31 -4.60
CA LEU A 128 10.25 5.42 -3.95
C LEU A 128 9.70 3.99 -3.95
N LEU A 129 10.44 3.06 -4.56
CA LEU A 129 10.18 1.63 -4.44
C LEU A 129 10.97 1.07 -3.25
N ILE A 130 10.26 0.37 -2.37
CA ILE A 130 10.82 -0.33 -1.22
C ILE A 130 10.58 -1.82 -1.42
N LEU A 131 11.68 -2.57 -1.56
CA LEU A 131 11.67 -3.95 -2.01
C LEU A 131 12.35 -4.83 -0.96
N PRO A 132 11.59 -5.45 -0.04
CA PRO A 132 12.14 -6.36 0.94
C PRO A 132 12.96 -7.48 0.29
N THR A 133 14.08 -7.83 0.91
CA THR A 133 14.95 -8.89 0.42
C THR A 133 15.50 -9.73 1.55
N GLN A 134 15.51 -11.04 1.36
CA GLN A 134 16.24 -11.95 2.25
C GLN A 134 17.72 -12.04 1.88
N SER A 135 18.10 -11.63 0.65
CA SER A 135 19.46 -11.78 0.13
C SER A 135 19.84 -10.60 -0.77
N ILE A 136 20.64 -9.69 -0.22
CA ILE A 136 21.23 -8.58 -0.97
C ILE A 136 22.06 -9.11 -2.14
N LEU A 137 22.76 -10.24 -1.99
CA LEU A 137 23.58 -10.81 -3.06
C LEU A 137 22.74 -11.25 -4.26
N ASN A 138 21.54 -11.81 -4.03
CA ASN A 138 20.63 -12.17 -5.11
C ASN A 138 20.08 -10.91 -5.81
N ALA A 139 19.67 -9.91 -5.02
CA ALA A 139 19.22 -8.62 -5.56
C ALA A 139 20.32 -7.92 -6.37
N ALA A 140 21.53 -7.83 -5.81
CA ALA A 140 22.72 -7.26 -6.45
C ALA A 140 23.05 -7.99 -7.76
N GLY A 141 23.01 -9.32 -7.77
CA GLY A 141 23.24 -10.11 -8.98
C GLY A 141 22.23 -9.78 -10.09
N ARG A 142 20.94 -9.65 -9.75
CA ARG A 142 19.85 -9.37 -10.69
C ARG A 142 19.79 -7.92 -11.16
N LEU A 143 20.23 -6.99 -10.32
CA LEU A 143 20.30 -5.56 -10.60
C LEU A 143 21.65 -5.13 -11.19
N SER A 144 22.68 -5.98 -11.16
CA SER A 144 24.04 -5.65 -11.61
C SER A 144 24.09 -5.09 -13.03
N ALA A 145 23.36 -5.70 -13.96
CA ALA A 145 23.30 -5.24 -15.34
C ALA A 145 22.66 -3.85 -15.45
N ILE A 146 21.63 -3.57 -14.64
CA ILE A 146 20.96 -2.27 -14.60
C ILE A 146 21.91 -1.22 -14.03
N ILE A 147 22.57 -1.52 -12.91
CA ILE A 147 23.55 -0.60 -12.27
C ILE A 147 24.69 -0.28 -13.24
N GLN A 148 25.23 -1.27 -13.95
CA GLN A 148 26.37 -1.09 -14.85
C GLN A 148 26.02 -0.39 -16.17
N GLN A 149 24.77 -0.46 -16.61
CA GLN A 149 24.30 0.16 -17.85
C GLN A 149 23.73 1.56 -17.64
N GLN A 150 23.60 2.01 -16.38
CA GLN A 150 23.19 3.36 -16.07
C GLN A 150 24.26 4.37 -16.49
N ASP A 151 23.82 5.43 -17.16
CA ASP A 151 24.67 6.57 -17.46
C ASP A 151 25.01 7.35 -16.19
N LEU A 152 26.21 7.96 -16.21
CA LEU A 152 26.73 8.83 -15.14
C LEU A 152 26.76 8.18 -13.73
N LEU A 153 26.91 6.86 -13.67
CA LEU A 153 26.96 6.12 -12.41
C LEU A 153 28.03 6.68 -11.46
N THR A 154 27.59 7.20 -10.32
CA THR A 154 28.44 7.72 -9.26
C THR A 154 28.14 6.95 -7.97
N PRO A 155 29.03 6.05 -7.55
CA PRO A 155 28.91 5.41 -6.24
C PRO A 155 29.08 6.46 -5.14
N GLN A 156 28.09 6.56 -4.25
CA GLN A 156 28.16 7.35 -3.03
C GLN A 156 27.91 6.45 -1.83
N SER A 157 28.48 6.80 -0.68
CA SER A 157 28.15 6.12 0.57
C SER A 157 27.34 7.06 1.45
N TYR A 158 26.18 6.60 1.90
CA TYR A 158 25.33 7.30 2.86
C TYR A 158 25.00 6.36 4.01
N ARG A 159 25.23 6.80 5.26
CA ARG A 159 25.05 5.96 6.47
C ARG A 159 25.75 4.59 6.41
N GLY A 160 26.85 4.48 5.65
CA GLY A 160 27.58 3.22 5.45
C GLY A 160 26.94 2.26 4.44
N VAL A 161 25.90 2.71 3.72
CA VAL A 161 25.26 1.99 2.60
C VAL A 161 25.74 2.58 1.29
N ASP A 162 26.08 1.71 0.34
CA ASP A 162 26.42 2.12 -1.02
C ASP A 162 25.14 2.47 -1.80
N VAL A 163 25.09 3.71 -2.29
CA VAL A 163 24.06 4.26 -3.16
C VAL A 163 24.64 4.42 -4.55
N TYR A 164 24.09 3.67 -5.49
CA TYR A 164 24.43 3.72 -6.91
C TYR A 164 23.58 4.81 -7.56
N GLN A 165 24.14 6.01 -7.67
CA GLN A 165 23.44 7.17 -8.21
C GLN A 165 23.62 7.26 -9.73
N SER A 166 22.51 7.44 -10.45
CA SER A 166 22.48 7.75 -11.89
C SER A 166 21.64 9.01 -12.13
N ASP A 167 21.54 9.44 -13.38
CA ASP A 167 20.84 10.65 -13.80
C ASP A 167 19.31 10.57 -13.65
N LYS A 168 18.71 9.39 -13.85
CA LYS A 168 17.27 9.17 -13.71
C LYS A 168 16.83 8.66 -12.34
N THR A 169 17.58 7.72 -11.77
CA THR A 169 17.21 7.08 -10.50
C THR A 169 18.46 6.60 -9.77
N SER A 170 18.30 6.24 -8.50
CA SER A 170 19.34 5.67 -7.67
C SER A 170 18.91 4.31 -7.13
N ILE A 171 19.89 3.48 -6.76
CA ILE A 171 19.65 2.18 -6.12
C ILE A 171 20.49 2.11 -4.84
N ALA A 172 19.88 1.79 -3.71
CA ALA A 172 20.60 1.39 -2.50
C ALA A 172 20.36 -0.09 -2.21
N LEU A 173 21.45 -0.86 -2.16
CA LEU A 173 21.43 -2.28 -1.87
C LEU A 173 21.73 -2.50 -0.40
N THR A 174 20.71 -2.65 0.42
CA THR A 174 20.84 -2.83 1.87
C THR A 174 19.91 -3.92 2.39
N GLN A 175 20.07 -4.26 3.67
CA GLN A 175 19.18 -5.13 4.41
C GLN A 175 18.42 -4.27 5.41
N PRO A 176 17.10 -4.50 5.59
CA PRO A 176 16.33 -5.62 5.05
C PRO A 176 15.64 -5.35 3.69
N ALA A 177 15.81 -4.17 3.09
CA ALA A 177 15.15 -3.82 1.82
C ALA A 177 16.13 -3.17 0.82
N VAL A 178 15.83 -3.33 -0.46
CA VAL A 178 16.44 -2.56 -1.55
C VAL A 178 15.56 -1.35 -1.83
N PHE A 179 16.18 -0.18 -1.91
CA PHE A 179 15.50 1.07 -2.24
C PHE A 179 15.83 1.50 -3.66
N ILE A 180 14.80 1.87 -4.43
CA ILE A 180 14.96 2.38 -5.80
C ILE A 180 14.13 3.64 -5.95
N GLY A 181 14.80 4.73 -6.34
CA GLY A 181 14.19 6.04 -6.47
C GLY A 181 15.22 7.15 -6.45
N PRO A 182 14.79 8.41 -6.35
CA PRO A 182 15.66 9.57 -6.22
C PRO A 182 16.58 9.48 -4.99
N THR A 183 17.79 10.03 -5.10
CA THR A 183 18.81 9.94 -4.05
C THR A 183 18.33 10.52 -2.72
N ASP A 184 17.60 11.63 -2.74
CA ASP A 184 17.02 12.27 -1.55
C ASP A 184 15.99 11.37 -0.87
N LEU A 185 15.11 10.70 -1.63
CA LEU A 185 14.12 9.77 -1.08
C LEU A 185 14.78 8.50 -0.51
N ILE A 186 15.83 7.99 -1.17
CA ILE A 186 16.62 6.88 -0.65
C ILE A 186 17.31 7.28 0.65
N HIS A 187 17.90 8.47 0.73
CA HIS A 187 18.52 8.94 1.97
C HIS A 187 17.51 9.04 3.11
N ALA A 188 16.29 9.52 2.84
CA ALA A 188 15.21 9.56 3.83
C ALA A 188 14.85 8.15 4.35
N ALA A 189 14.72 7.17 3.46
CA ALA A 189 14.47 5.78 3.86
C ALA A 189 15.65 5.17 4.65
N LEU A 190 16.89 5.51 4.29
CA LEU A 190 18.09 5.09 5.01
C LEU A 190 18.22 5.76 6.39
N ASP A 191 17.74 6.99 6.54
CA ASP A 191 17.69 7.66 7.84
C ASP A 191 16.66 7.00 8.77
N ILE A 192 15.52 6.52 8.25
CA ILE A 192 14.59 5.66 9.00
C ILE A 192 15.26 4.35 9.39
N GLN A 193 15.90 3.67 8.44
CA GLN A 193 16.61 2.42 8.71
C GLN A 193 17.70 2.58 9.79
N ALA A 194 18.30 3.77 9.89
CA ALA A 194 19.31 4.11 10.89
C ALA A 194 18.72 4.68 12.19
N ASP A 195 17.39 4.60 12.39
CA ASP A 195 16.66 5.14 13.54
C ASP A 195 16.89 6.66 13.78
N VAL A 196 17.10 7.42 12.70
CA VAL A 196 17.33 8.88 12.75
C VAL A 196 16.02 9.66 12.60
N THR A 197 15.13 9.17 11.76
CA THR A 197 13.81 9.77 11.48
C THR A 197 12.71 8.74 11.63
N GLU A 198 11.50 9.20 11.95
CA GLU A 198 10.36 8.30 12.13
C GLU A 198 9.71 7.95 10.78
N PRO A 199 9.26 6.70 10.60
CA PRO A 199 8.46 6.33 9.45
C PRO A 199 7.04 6.87 9.54
N MET A 200 6.38 6.95 8.39
CA MET A 200 4.94 7.23 8.29
C MET A 200 4.10 6.25 9.12
N THR A 201 4.55 5.00 9.28
CA THR A 201 3.85 3.98 10.06
C THR A 201 3.84 4.24 11.57
N ASN A 202 4.66 5.17 12.08
CA ASN A 202 4.58 5.63 13.47
C ASN A 202 3.41 6.59 13.72
N ASN A 203 2.75 7.10 12.67
CA ASN A 203 1.57 7.94 12.85
C ASN A 203 0.42 7.11 13.50
N PRO A 204 -0.13 7.54 14.65
CA PRO A 204 -1.25 6.84 15.29
C PRO A 204 -2.47 6.64 14.37
N VAL A 205 -2.73 7.60 13.47
CA VAL A 205 -3.81 7.52 12.47
C VAL A 205 -3.61 6.33 11.54
N TYR A 206 -2.36 6.10 11.09
CA TYR A 206 -2.03 4.92 10.29
C TYR A 206 -2.31 3.64 11.06
N GLY A 207 -1.91 3.56 12.33
CA GLY A 207 -2.17 2.39 13.18
C GLY A 207 -3.66 2.05 13.29
N THR A 208 -4.51 3.06 13.48
CA THR A 208 -5.98 2.91 13.53
C THR A 208 -6.53 2.42 12.19
N LEU A 209 -6.12 3.05 11.08
CA LEU A 209 -6.58 2.68 9.74
C LEU A 209 -6.12 1.28 9.34
N ARG A 210 -4.89 0.90 9.69
CA ARG A 210 -4.37 -0.44 9.43
C ARG A 210 -5.12 -1.50 10.24
N ALA A 211 -5.43 -1.23 11.50
CA ALA A 211 -6.21 -2.14 12.35
C ALA A 211 -7.66 -2.33 11.86
N ALA A 212 -8.25 -1.30 11.25
CA ALA A 212 -9.57 -1.36 10.62
C ALA A 212 -9.57 -2.02 9.23
N SER A 213 -8.38 -2.28 8.67
CA SER A 213 -8.21 -2.84 7.33
C SER A 213 -8.04 -4.35 7.36
N ASP A 214 -8.36 -5.01 6.24
CA ASP A 214 -8.15 -6.46 6.12
C ASP A 214 -6.65 -6.78 6.00
N ALA A 215 -6.14 -7.59 6.94
CA ALA A 215 -4.72 -7.98 6.99
C ALA A 215 -4.30 -8.91 5.84
N GLU A 216 -5.25 -9.58 5.19
CA GLU A 216 -5.02 -10.49 4.06
C GLU A 216 -5.22 -9.81 2.70
N ALA A 217 -5.48 -8.50 2.69
CA ALA A 217 -5.69 -7.74 1.47
C ALA A 217 -4.53 -7.93 0.48
N LEU A 218 -4.87 -8.08 -0.79
CA LEU A 218 -3.91 -8.11 -1.89
C LEU A 218 -3.21 -6.76 -2.03
N ILE A 219 -3.99 -5.68 -1.90
CA ILE A 219 -3.54 -4.30 -1.96
C ILE A 219 -3.97 -3.62 -0.69
N PHE A 220 -3.05 -2.88 -0.08
CA PHE A 220 -3.36 -1.87 0.93
C PHE A 220 -2.78 -0.54 0.45
N ALA A 221 -3.61 0.49 0.38
CA ALA A 221 -3.19 1.85 0.07
C ALA A 221 -3.47 2.74 1.27
N TYR A 222 -2.54 3.63 1.59
CA TYR A 222 -2.69 4.65 2.63
C TYR A 222 -2.39 6.03 2.05
N VAL A 223 -3.17 7.02 2.47
CA VAL A 223 -3.01 8.44 2.10
C VAL A 223 -3.10 9.28 3.37
N ALA A 224 -2.12 10.16 3.56
CA ALA A 224 -2.10 11.13 4.65
C ALA A 224 -3.20 12.20 4.46
N GLY A 225 -3.75 12.73 5.56
CA GLY A 225 -4.93 13.59 5.54
C GLY A 225 -4.79 14.86 4.68
N ASP A 226 -3.63 15.50 4.73
CA ASP A 226 -3.27 16.69 3.93
C ASP A 226 -3.23 16.41 2.41
N HIS A 227 -3.09 15.16 2.01
CA HIS A 227 -3.13 14.72 0.61
C HIS A 227 -4.47 14.08 0.21
N LEU A 228 -5.44 14.01 1.12
CA LEU A 228 -6.71 13.33 0.87
C LEU A 228 -7.60 14.05 -0.16
N LEU A 229 -7.69 15.38 -0.11
CA LEU A 229 -8.50 16.14 -1.05
C LEU A 229 -7.97 16.02 -2.50
N PRO A 230 -6.66 16.23 -2.78
CA PRO A 230 -6.08 15.93 -4.08
C PRO A 230 -6.29 14.47 -4.49
N PHE A 231 -6.22 13.53 -3.55
CA PHE A 231 -6.42 12.10 -3.83
C PHE A 231 -7.86 11.80 -4.27
N VAL A 232 -8.85 12.22 -3.49
CA VAL A 232 -10.27 12.02 -3.81
C VAL A 232 -10.64 12.79 -5.07
N SER A 233 -10.19 14.03 -5.22
CA SER A 233 -10.37 14.81 -6.46
C SER A 233 -9.73 14.11 -7.65
N GLY A 234 -8.58 13.49 -7.42
CA GLY A 234 -7.89 12.65 -8.38
C GLY A 234 -8.68 11.40 -8.74
N LEU A 235 -9.32 10.70 -7.80
CA LEU A 235 -10.18 9.54 -8.10
C LEU A 235 -11.45 9.92 -8.86
N VAL A 236 -11.99 11.09 -8.52
CA VAL A 236 -13.32 11.53 -8.93
C VAL A 236 -13.29 12.40 -10.19
N GLY A 237 -12.28 13.23 -10.39
CA GLY A 237 -12.17 14.21 -11.46
C GLY A 237 -11.98 13.61 -12.87
N GLY A 238 -12.29 12.33 -13.05
CA GLY A 238 -12.10 11.57 -14.29
C GLY A 238 -13.20 11.66 -15.33
N ASP A 239 -14.48 11.84 -14.98
CA ASP A 239 -15.57 11.92 -15.97
C ASP A 239 -16.95 12.19 -15.34
N GLU A 240 -17.98 12.45 -16.15
CA GLU A 240 -19.38 12.50 -15.69
C GLU A 240 -19.83 11.19 -14.98
N GLN A 241 -19.16 10.07 -15.24
CA GLN A 241 -19.47 8.75 -14.70
C GLN A 241 -19.04 8.53 -13.24
N SER A 242 -18.21 9.41 -12.66
CA SER A 242 -17.81 9.34 -11.25
C SER A 242 -18.75 10.12 -10.32
N GLN A 243 -19.63 10.97 -10.87
CA GLN A 243 -20.62 11.74 -10.11
C GLN A 243 -21.59 10.87 -9.29
N PRO A 244 -22.09 9.72 -9.79
CA PRO A 244 -22.94 8.82 -9.02
C PRO A 244 -22.19 8.16 -7.85
N LEU A 245 -20.90 7.87 -8.01
CA LEU A 245 -20.03 7.36 -6.94
C LEU A 245 -19.84 8.40 -5.84
N LEU A 246 -19.51 9.64 -6.22
CA LEU A 246 -19.47 10.76 -5.28
C LEU A 246 -20.80 10.94 -4.53
N ALA A 247 -21.92 10.95 -5.26
CA ALA A 247 -23.24 11.16 -4.69
C ALA A 247 -23.63 10.01 -3.74
N ALA A 248 -23.20 8.78 -4.05
CA ALA A 248 -23.38 7.63 -3.18
C ALA A 248 -22.53 7.71 -1.90
N PHE A 249 -21.24 8.07 -2.03
CA PHE A 249 -20.37 8.29 -0.87
C PHE A 249 -20.89 9.43 0.02
N GLY A 250 -21.24 10.57 -0.59
CA GLY A 250 -21.85 11.72 0.07
C GLY A 250 -23.17 11.38 0.74
N GLY A 251 -24.04 10.65 0.04
CA GLY A 251 -25.35 10.21 0.54
C GLY A 251 -25.26 9.23 1.71
N ALA A 252 -24.39 8.21 1.62
CA ALA A 252 -24.17 7.25 2.69
C ALA A 252 -23.59 7.94 3.94
N LEU A 253 -22.61 8.83 3.77
CA LEU A 253 -21.96 9.50 4.89
C LEU A 253 -22.82 10.59 5.52
N ALA A 254 -23.61 11.33 4.73
CA ALA A 254 -24.58 12.30 5.25
C ALA A 254 -25.72 11.64 6.05
N GLN A 255 -26.00 10.35 5.83
CA GLN A 255 -26.96 9.59 6.63
C GLN A 255 -26.35 9.08 7.95
N ILE A 256 -25.03 8.86 7.96
CA ILE A 256 -24.28 8.34 9.11
C ILE A 256 -23.88 9.48 10.08
N ARG A 257 -23.70 10.72 9.59
CA ARG A 257 -23.23 11.86 10.37
C ARG A 257 -24.23 13.03 10.39
N GLN A 258 -24.57 13.52 11.59
CA GLN A 258 -25.40 14.72 11.78
C GLN A 258 -24.59 16.03 11.78
N ASP A 259 -23.26 15.95 11.83
CA ASP A 259 -22.32 17.06 12.04
C ASP A 259 -21.66 17.58 10.75
N GLY A 260 -21.94 16.98 9.59
CA GLY A 260 -21.52 17.47 8.27
C GLY A 260 -21.55 16.39 7.20
N SER A 261 -21.77 16.76 5.94
CA SER A 261 -21.63 15.83 4.81
C SER A 261 -20.14 15.49 4.59
N PHE A 262 -19.84 14.34 3.96
CA PHE A 262 -18.47 13.94 3.63
C PHE A 262 -17.68 15.03 2.90
N GLU A 263 -18.33 15.71 1.96
CA GLU A 263 -17.76 16.81 1.19
C GLU A 263 -17.38 17.98 2.10
N THR A 264 -18.18 18.26 3.12
CA THR A 264 -17.89 19.32 4.09
C THR A 264 -16.66 18.98 4.92
N LEU A 265 -16.52 17.72 5.35
CA LEU A 265 -15.32 17.27 6.08
C LEU A 265 -14.09 17.27 5.17
N LEU A 266 -14.21 16.77 3.95
CA LEU A 266 -13.11 16.73 2.99
C LEU A 266 -12.62 18.13 2.59
N LEU A 267 -13.52 19.09 2.41
CA LEU A 267 -13.17 20.47 2.02
C LEU A 267 -12.64 21.32 3.17
N ASN A 268 -12.85 20.90 4.42
CA ASN A 268 -12.38 21.60 5.62
C ASN A 268 -11.22 20.86 6.30
N ASP A 269 -10.53 19.96 5.59
CA ASP A 269 -9.43 19.13 6.12
C ASP A 269 -9.80 18.37 7.40
N GLY A 270 -11.05 17.90 7.49
CA GLY A 270 -11.60 17.20 8.66
C GLY A 270 -11.25 15.72 8.75
N PHE A 271 -10.46 15.20 7.81
CA PHE A 271 -9.95 13.83 7.80
C PHE A 271 -8.43 13.84 7.98
N ASP A 272 -7.95 13.00 8.89
CA ASP A 272 -6.52 12.91 9.23
C ASP A 272 -5.79 11.87 8.37
N GLY A 273 -6.53 11.07 7.60
CA GLY A 273 -6.01 10.10 6.65
C GLY A 273 -7.08 9.13 6.16
N ALA A 274 -6.72 8.34 5.15
CA ALA A 274 -7.56 7.26 4.67
C ALA A 274 -6.72 6.04 4.29
N ALA A 275 -7.36 4.88 4.34
CA ALA A 275 -6.83 3.64 3.80
C ALA A 275 -7.86 2.99 2.87
N ALA A 276 -7.36 2.32 1.84
CA ALA A 276 -8.17 1.48 0.97
C ALA A 276 -7.55 0.09 0.87
N THR A 277 -8.37 -0.95 0.95
CA THR A 277 -7.95 -2.32 0.73
C THR A 277 -8.70 -2.96 -0.41
N LEU A 278 -8.02 -3.86 -1.10
CA LEU A 278 -8.63 -4.78 -2.04
C LEU A 278 -8.29 -6.21 -1.64
N LYS A 279 -9.31 -7.00 -1.35
CA LYS A 279 -9.19 -8.45 -1.11
C LYS A 279 -9.83 -9.21 -2.26
N ALA A 280 -9.23 -10.35 -2.58
CA ALA A 280 -9.77 -11.32 -3.51
C ALA A 280 -9.98 -12.63 -2.75
N ASP A 281 -11.22 -13.08 -2.66
CA ASP A 281 -11.59 -14.36 -2.06
C ASP A 281 -12.06 -15.32 -3.14
N VAL A 282 -11.52 -16.54 -3.12
CA VAL A 282 -12.00 -17.61 -3.99
C VAL A 282 -13.09 -18.37 -3.25
N GLN A 283 -14.35 -18.20 -3.68
CA GLN A 283 -15.48 -18.96 -3.17
C GLN A 283 -15.98 -19.92 -4.26
N ASP A 284 -15.80 -21.21 -4.04
CA ASP A 284 -16.12 -22.31 -4.96
C ASP A 284 -15.49 -22.15 -6.36
N THR A 285 -16.21 -21.48 -7.28
CA THR A 285 -15.81 -21.24 -8.70
C THR A 285 -15.79 -19.77 -9.07
N GLN A 286 -16.02 -18.89 -8.09
CA GLN A 286 -16.09 -17.45 -8.27
C GLN A 286 -14.97 -16.77 -7.49
N ILE A 287 -14.43 -15.70 -8.07
CA ILE A 287 -13.52 -14.80 -7.37
C ILE A 287 -14.37 -13.59 -6.96
N ILE A 288 -14.47 -13.37 -5.66
CA ILE A 288 -15.18 -12.24 -5.07
C ILE A 288 -14.13 -11.20 -4.69
N PHE A 289 -14.32 -9.98 -5.17
CA PHE A 289 -13.49 -8.85 -4.78
C PHE A 289 -14.22 -8.01 -3.75
N THR A 290 -13.57 -7.78 -2.62
CA THR A 290 -14.04 -6.89 -1.56
C THR A 290 -13.10 -5.69 -1.52
N ALA A 291 -13.63 -4.52 -1.85
CA ALA A 291 -12.92 -3.25 -1.73
C ALA A 291 -13.47 -2.47 -0.54
N ASN A 292 -12.61 -2.09 0.39
CA ASN A 292 -12.99 -1.30 1.56
C ASN A 292 -12.21 0.02 1.54
N ALA A 293 -12.87 1.11 1.89
CA ALA A 293 -12.23 2.41 2.11
C ALA A 293 -12.61 2.89 3.51
N VAL A 294 -11.59 3.22 4.31
CA VAL A 294 -11.74 3.69 5.69
C VAL A 294 -11.14 5.08 5.78
N PHE A 295 -11.90 6.02 6.34
CA PHE A 295 -11.48 7.40 6.56
C PHE A 295 -11.41 7.67 8.06
N HIS A 296 -10.32 8.28 8.51
CA HIS A 296 -10.14 8.65 9.91
C HIS A 296 -10.42 10.14 10.11
N SER A 297 -11.15 10.48 11.18
CA SER A 297 -11.43 11.86 11.60
C SER A 297 -11.49 11.92 13.12
N GLU A 298 -10.60 12.70 13.75
CA GLU A 298 -10.61 12.91 15.23
C GLU A 298 -11.92 13.47 15.76
N THR A 299 -12.69 14.18 14.93
CA THR A 299 -13.98 14.78 15.30
C THR A 299 -15.18 13.89 15.00
N ALA A 300 -14.99 12.70 14.43
CA ALA A 300 -16.07 11.73 14.29
C ALA A 300 -16.47 11.20 15.68
N GLY A 301 -17.69 11.50 16.11
CA GLY A 301 -18.31 10.79 17.24
C GLY A 301 -18.38 9.28 17.00
N ASP A 302 -18.78 8.53 18.04
CA ASP A 302 -18.85 7.06 18.07
C ASP A 302 -19.31 6.42 16.74
N PRO A 303 -18.76 5.26 16.36
CA PRO A 303 -19.07 4.60 15.10
C PRO A 303 -20.58 4.39 14.95
N VAL A 304 -21.18 5.05 13.97
CA VAL A 304 -22.59 4.87 13.62
C VAL A 304 -22.68 3.69 12.66
N VAL A 305 -23.62 2.79 12.95
CA VAL A 305 -23.95 1.59 12.17
C VAL A 305 -24.03 1.93 10.68
N ALA A 306 -23.29 1.19 9.86
CA ALA A 306 -23.24 1.36 8.41
C ALA A 306 -24.66 1.40 7.82
N ALA A 307 -24.98 2.47 7.09
CA ALA A 307 -26.19 2.54 6.30
C ALA A 307 -26.09 1.58 5.10
N ASP A 308 -27.21 0.97 4.73
CA ASP A 308 -27.28 0.04 3.60
C ASP A 308 -26.81 0.70 2.29
N PHE A 309 -26.00 -0.04 1.53
CA PHE A 309 -25.47 0.37 0.23
C PHE A 309 -26.60 0.57 -0.80
N ASP A 310 -26.55 1.66 -1.58
CA ASP A 310 -27.52 1.89 -2.65
C ASP A 310 -27.28 0.94 -3.82
N THR A 311 -28.14 -0.08 -3.91
CA THR A 311 -28.10 -1.12 -4.96
C THR A 311 -28.33 -0.57 -6.37
N ALA A 312 -28.83 0.65 -6.54
CA ALA A 312 -28.94 1.29 -7.85
C ALA A 312 -27.57 1.54 -8.52
N LEU A 313 -26.48 1.55 -7.75
CA LEU A 313 -25.12 1.62 -8.28
C LEU A 313 -24.69 0.33 -8.98
N LEU A 314 -25.28 -0.82 -8.59
CA LEU A 314 -25.04 -2.10 -9.27
C LEU A 314 -25.67 -2.13 -10.66
N ASP A 315 -26.75 -1.38 -10.87
CA ASP A 315 -27.38 -1.23 -12.19
C ASP A 315 -26.54 -0.38 -13.16
N MET A 316 -25.56 0.36 -12.65
CA MET A 316 -24.58 1.09 -13.46
C MET A 316 -23.41 0.22 -13.92
N ILE A 317 -23.21 -0.96 -13.31
CA ILE A 317 -22.21 -1.94 -13.72
C ILE A 317 -22.80 -2.76 -14.87
N PRO A 318 -22.13 -2.88 -16.03
CA PRO A 318 -22.65 -3.66 -17.14
C PRO A 318 -22.91 -5.11 -16.70
N ARG A 319 -24.13 -5.61 -16.96
CA ARG A 319 -24.70 -6.91 -16.53
C ARG A 319 -23.92 -8.17 -16.95
N ASN A 320 -22.76 -8.00 -17.58
CA ASN A 320 -21.85 -9.03 -18.00
C ASN A 320 -20.82 -9.37 -16.89
N ALA A 321 -20.66 -8.48 -15.90
CA ALA A 321 -19.93 -8.74 -14.68
C ALA A 321 -20.94 -9.13 -13.59
N VAL A 322 -21.03 -10.42 -13.26
CA VAL A 322 -21.81 -10.88 -12.10
C VAL A 322 -20.99 -10.55 -10.86
N LEU A 323 -21.11 -9.31 -10.36
CA LEU A 323 -20.73 -8.98 -8.99
C LEU A 323 -21.88 -9.38 -8.08
N VAL A 324 -21.70 -10.44 -7.30
CA VAL A 324 -22.59 -10.77 -6.18
C VAL A 324 -22.05 -10.07 -4.95
N GLN A 325 -22.73 -9.02 -4.52
CA GLN A 325 -22.52 -8.44 -3.19
C GLN A 325 -23.34 -9.27 -2.19
N SER A 326 -22.68 -9.94 -1.25
CA SER A 326 -23.33 -10.37 0.01
C SER A 326 -23.05 -9.30 1.06
N GLY A 327 -23.83 -8.23 1.04
CA GLY A 327 -23.91 -7.27 2.13
C GLY A 327 -24.94 -7.75 3.14
N SER A 328 -24.51 -8.57 4.08
CA SER A 328 -25.14 -8.67 5.40
C SER A 328 -24.22 -9.47 6.29
N ASP A 329 -23.62 -8.83 7.29
CA ASP A 329 -23.51 -9.47 8.59
C ASP A 329 -23.79 -8.44 9.68
N VAL A 330 -25.06 -8.47 10.09
CA VAL A 330 -25.51 -7.98 11.38
C VAL A 330 -24.93 -8.91 12.44
N THR A 331 -24.17 -8.36 13.38
CA THR A 331 -24.15 -8.93 14.74
C THR A 331 -24.52 -7.82 15.72
N GLY A 332 -25.79 -7.86 16.13
CA GLY A 332 -26.23 -7.18 17.34
C GLY A 332 -25.93 -8.06 18.55
N PHE A 333 -25.26 -7.45 19.54
CA PHE A 333 -24.93 -7.91 20.90
C PHE A 333 -24.12 -9.21 21.05
#